data_AF-A0A6P0BGH3-F1
#
_entry.id   AF-A0A6P0BGH3-F1
#
_cell.length_a   1.000
_cell.length_b   1.000
_cell.length_c   1.000
_cell.angle_alpha   90.00
_cell.angle_beta   90.00
_cell.angle_gamma   90.00
#
_symmetry.space_group_name_H-M   'P 1'
#
loop_
_entity.id
_entity.type
_entity.pdbx_description
1 polymer ?
#
loop_
_entity_poly.entity_id
_entity_poly.type
_entity_poly.pdbx_seq_one_letter_code
_entity_poly.pdbx_strand_id
1 'polypeptide(L)' 'MGSAFEQLAGKKLLQFSDATVAASQFNWLVMADPVNRVMILGDAAIPTKQEIHRHAEAVVATFLAAFLHPDKR' A
#
# COMPACT_ATOMS: atom_id res chain seq x y z
N MET A 1 5.80 -10.38 3.49
CA MET A 1 5.87 -9.10 2.73
C MET A 1 7.24 -8.42 2.84
N GLY A 2 7.88 -8.38 4.01
CA GLY A 2 9.21 -7.75 4.18
C GLY A 2 10.27 -8.17 3.14
N SER A 3 10.39 -9.47 2.84
CA SER A 3 11.37 -9.98 1.85
C SER A 3 11.20 -9.43 0.43
N ALA A 4 9.97 -9.14 -0.01
CA ALA A 4 9.75 -8.52 -1.32
C ALA A 4 10.19 -7.05 -1.33
N PHE A 5 9.98 -6.34 -0.22
CA PHE A 5 10.39 -4.95 -0.05
C PHE A 5 11.92 -4.86 0.04
N GLU A 6 12.58 -5.75 0.78
CA GLU A 6 14.04 -5.87 0.81
C GLU A 6 14.63 -6.04 -0.59
N GLN A 7 14.03 -6.88 -1.44
CA GLN A 7 14.47 -7.05 -2.83
C GLN A 7 14.31 -5.76 -3.66
N LEU A 8 13.20 -5.04 -3.50
CA LEU A 8 12.96 -3.77 -4.20
C LEU A 8 13.94 -2.68 -3.75
N ALA A 9 14.25 -2.62 -2.45
CA ALA A 9 15.26 -1.72 -1.90
C ALA A 9 16.67 -2.09 -2.36
N GLY A 10 17.02 -3.38 -2.40
CA GLY A 10 18.29 -3.88 -2.93
C GLY A 10 18.51 -3.52 -4.41
N LYS A 11 17.42 -3.34 -5.17
CA LYS A 11 17.44 -2.85 -6.56
C LYS A 11 17.38 -1.32 -6.69
N LYS A 12 17.41 -0.58 -5.57
CA LYS A 12 17.23 0.88 -5.51
C LYS A 12 15.94 1.37 -6.19
N LEU A 13 14.89 0.55 -6.14
CA LEU A 13 13.56 0.97 -6.59
C LEU A 13 12.80 1.68 -5.47
N LEU A 14 12.98 1.21 -4.24
CA LEU A 14 12.43 1.83 -3.04
C LEU A 14 13.55 2.23 -2.07
N GLN A 15 13.27 3.20 -1.21
CA GLN A 15 14.16 3.63 -0.13
C GLN A 15 13.37 3.75 1.18
N PHE A 16 13.82 3.01 2.21
CA PHE A 16 13.30 3.05 3.57
C PHE A 16 14.34 2.44 4.53
N SER A 17 14.21 2.69 5.83
CA SER A 17 15.15 2.18 6.84
C SER A 17 14.85 0.75 7.30
N ASP A 18 13.59 0.32 7.21
CA ASP A 18 13.13 -1.00 7.66
C ASP A 18 12.04 -1.53 6.71
N ALA A 19 12.30 -2.69 6.12
CA ALA A 19 11.40 -3.32 5.15
C ALA A 19 10.10 -3.85 5.78
N THR A 20 10.16 -4.31 7.03
CA THR A 20 8.99 -4.80 7.77
C THR A 20 8.04 -3.65 8.09
N VAL A 21 8.59 -2.50 8.48
CA VAL A 21 7.79 -1.29 8.72
C VAL A 21 7.17 -0.79 7.41
N ALA A 22 7.95 -0.68 6.34
CA ALA A 22 7.44 -0.23 5.03
C ALA A 22 6.33 -1.17 4.49
N ALA A 23 6.52 -2.48 4.61
CA ALA A 23 5.51 -3.46 4.24
C ALA A 23 4.23 -3.34 5.09
N SER A 24 4.38 -3.10 6.40
CA SER A 24 3.24 -2.92 7.30
C SER A 24 2.46 -1.66 6.98
N GLN A 25 3.14 -0.56 6.66
CA GLN A 25 2.51 0.69 6.23
C GLN A 25 1.77 0.52 4.90
N PHE A 26 2.37 -0.17 3.92
CA PHE A 26 1.68 -0.51 2.68
C PHE A 26 0.40 -1.32 2.94
N ASN A 27 0.49 -2.35 3.79
CA ASN A 27 -0.68 -3.15 4.16
C ASN A 27 -1.78 -2.30 4.82
N TRP A 28 -1.40 -1.37 5.71
CA TRP A 28 -2.36 -0.43 6.30
C TRP A 28 -3.03 0.46 5.25
N LEU A 29 -2.29 1.02 4.30
CA LEU A 29 -2.88 1.81 3.21
C LEU A 29 -3.88 0.98 2.39
N VAL A 30 -3.55 -0.27 2.09
CA VAL A 30 -4.44 -1.18 1.36
C VAL A 30 -5.69 -1.50 2.17
N MET A 31 -5.55 -1.81 3.45
CA MET A 31 -6.62 -2.46 4.22
C MET A 31 -7.46 -1.51 5.07
N ALA A 32 -6.91 -0.39 5.56
CA ALA A 32 -7.52 0.43 6.61
C ALA A 32 -8.95 0.87 6.26
N ASP A 33 -9.10 1.68 5.22
CA ASP A 33 -10.40 2.23 4.81
C ASP A 33 -11.41 1.14 4.41
N PRO A 34 -11.13 0.23 3.46
CA PRO A 34 -12.14 -0.73 3.00
C PRO A 34 -12.60 -1.67 4.11
N VAL A 35 -11.69 -2.13 5.00
CA VAL A 35 -12.07 -2.98 6.13
C VAL A 35 -12.90 -2.21 7.15
N ASN A 36 -12.44 -1.02 7.55
CA ASN A 36 -13.16 -0.22 8.56
C ASN A 36 -14.56 0.16 8.08
N ARG A 37 -14.70 0.52 6.80
CA ARG A 37 -15.98 0.88 6.20
C ARG A 37 -16.98 -0.26 6.25
N VAL A 38 -16.56 -1.47 5.88
CA VAL A 38 -17.41 -2.68 5.96
C VAL A 38 -17.74 -3.01 7.42
N MET A 39 -16.79 -2.89 8.35
CA MET A 39 -17.04 -3.14 9.77
C MET A 39 -18.10 -2.18 10.37
N ILE A 40 -18.16 -0.94 9.89
CA ILE A 40 -19.10 0.08 10.39
C ILE A 40 -20.46 0.01 9.68
N LEU A 41 -20.47 -0.21 8.37
CA LEU A 41 -21.67 -0.09 7.52
C LEU A 41 -22.26 -1.44 7.09
N GLY A 42 -21.58 -2.55 7.39
CA GLY A 42 -21.98 -3.90 7.00
C GLY A 42 -21.82 -4.17 5.50
N ASP A 43 -22.48 -5.23 5.03
CA ASP A 43 -22.30 -5.79 3.67
C ASP A 43 -22.60 -4.80 2.54
N ALA A 44 -23.46 -3.80 2.78
CA ALA A 44 -23.78 -2.77 1.80
C ALA A 44 -22.56 -1.91 1.41
N ALA A 45 -21.50 -1.91 2.21
CA ALA A 45 -20.27 -1.17 1.94
C ALA A 45 -19.12 -2.03 1.39
N ILE A 46 -19.38 -3.29 1.04
CA ILE A 46 -18.38 -4.13 0.36
C ILE A 46 -18.05 -3.47 -0.98
N PRO A 47 -16.77 -3.12 -1.24
CA PRO A 47 -16.41 -2.40 -2.44
C PRO A 47 -16.58 -3.27 -3.69
N THR A 48 -17.06 -2.66 -4.76
CA THR A 48 -17.08 -3.27 -6.09
C THR A 48 -15.65 -3.47 -6.61
N LYS A 49 -15.50 -4.32 -7.63
CA LYS A 49 -14.20 -4.52 -8.30
C LYS A 49 -13.59 -3.21 -8.83
N GLN A 50 -14.43 -2.30 -9.33
CA GLN A 50 -13.96 -1.01 -9.84
C GLN A 50 -13.43 -0.12 -8.72
N GLU A 51 -14.10 -0.10 -7.56
CA GLU A 51 -13.65 0.65 -6.38
C GLU A 51 -12.37 0.06 -5.80
N ILE A 52 -12.25 -1.27 -5.75
CA ILE A 52 -11.00 -1.94 -5.36
C ILE A 52 -9.84 -1.53 -6.27
N HIS A 53 -10.07 -1.46 -7.59
CA HIS A 53 -9.02 -1.06 -8.52
C HIS A 53 -8.57 0.38 -8.31
N ARG A 54 -9.52 1.32 -8.22
CA ARG A 54 -9.22 2.74 -7.95
C ARG A 54 -8.51 2.92 -6.60
N HIS A 55 -8.93 2.17 -5.58
CA HIS A 55 -8.27 2.18 -4.27
C HIS A 55 -6.82 1.69 -4.36
N ALA A 56 -6.59 0.59 -5.08
CA ALA A 56 -5.24 0.06 -5.28
C ALA A 56 -4.33 1.07 -6.01
N GLU A 57 -4.82 1.73 -7.06
CA GLU A 57 -4.07 2.79 -7.76
C GLU A 57 -3.69 3.93 -6.82
N ALA A 58 -4.64 4.44 -6.03
CA ALA A 58 -4.40 5.52 -5.08
C ALA A 58 -3.41 5.13 -3.97
N VAL A 59 -3.52 3.91 -3.45
CA VAL A 59 -2.61 3.37 -2.43
C VAL A 59 -1.19 3.24 -2.97
N VAL A 60 -1.02 2.69 -4.17
CA VAL A 60 0.30 2.55 -4.80
C VAL A 60 0.91 3.93 -5.07
N ALA A 61 0.14 4.87 -5.62
CA ALA A 61 0.62 6.23 -5.87
C ALA A 61 1.09 6.91 -4.56
N THR A 62 0.29 6.81 -3.50
CA THR A 62 0.62 7.36 -2.17
C THR A 62 1.89 6.71 -1.59
N PHE A 63 1.99 5.38 -1.67
CA PHE A 63 3.15 4.66 -1.16
C PHE A 63 4.43 5.02 -1.92
N LEU A 64 4.38 5.08 -3.26
CA LEU A 64 5.54 5.45 -4.08
C LEU A 64 5.94 6.91 -3.85
N ALA A 65 5.01 7.84 -3.66
CA ALA A 65 5.37 9.22 -3.32
C ALA A 65 6.27 9.30 -2.07
N ALA A 66 6.01 8.45 -1.07
CA ALA A 66 6.78 8.38 0.16
C ALA A 66 8.10 7.60 0.02
N PHE A 67 8.08 6.45 -0.67
CA PHE A 67 9.15 5.45 -0.61
C PHE A 67 9.90 5.20 -1.92
N LEU A 68 9.50 5.82 -3.03
CA LEU A 68 10.24 5.72 -4.29
C LEU A 68 11.65 6.29 -4.09
N HIS A 69 12.66 5.52 -4.50
CA HIS A 69 14.05 5.96 -4.41
C HIS A 69 14.22 7.29 -5.16
N PRO A 70 14.96 8.28 -4.64
CA PRO A 70 15.13 9.60 -5.26
C PRO A 70 15.55 9.54 -6.73
N ASP A 71 16.48 8.63 -7.06
CA ASP A 71 16.95 8.38 -8.43
C ASP A 71 15.85 7.84 -9.40
N LYS A 72 14.66 7.53 -8.90
CA LYS A 72 13.53 6.97 -9.66
C LYS A 72 12.31 7.88 -9.71
N ARG A 73 12.37 9.07 -9.10
CA ARG A 73 11.30 10.07 -9.12
C ARG A 73 11.21 10.81 -10.45
#